data_AF-A0A6C0JX57-F1
#
_entry.id   AF-A0A6C0JX57-F1
#
_cell.length_a   1.000
_cell.length_b   1.000
_cell.length_c   1.000
_cell.angle_alpha   90.00
_cell.angle_beta   90.00
_cell.angle_gamma   90.00
#
_symmetry.space_group_name_H-M   'P 1'
#
loop_
_entity.id
_entity.type
_entity.pdbx_description
1 polymer ?
#
loop_
_entity_poly.entity_id
_entity_poly.type
_entity_poly.pdbx_seq_one_letter_code
_entity_poly.pdbx_strand_id
1 'polypeptide(L)'
;MRIYDLLYRWYYLREHGGYSYALRWASLRGHVKAVKLLLEDPRVDPADDDNFAIQHASRRGHFKVVKLLLTDSRVDPSVVYNQAIQWASENGHINIVKLLLTDPRVDPSAVYNLAIRLASENGHADIVKLLLADLRVEQSLNSKKAIRAAKQNGQMEMVRIFTEHMYRLDGPIYNQNII
;
A
#
# COMPACT_ATOMS: atom_id res chain seq x y z
N MET A 1 16.91 28.89 15.33
CA MET A 1 17.51 27.71 14.67
C MET A 1 18.99 27.73 14.99
N ARG A 2 19.47 26.87 15.89
CA ARG A 2 20.86 26.94 16.38
C ARG A 2 21.77 26.19 15.40
N ILE A 3 22.97 26.70 15.16
CA ILE A 3 23.98 26.12 14.24
C ILE A 3 24.25 24.62 14.54
N TYR A 4 24.05 24.19 15.80
CA TYR A 4 24.11 22.79 16.20
C TYR A 4 23.05 21.89 15.56
N ASP A 5 21.82 22.36 15.30
CA ASP A 5 20.78 21.55 14.63
C ASP A 5 21.16 21.27 13.17
N LEU A 6 21.76 22.26 12.50
CA LEU A 6 22.23 22.14 11.12
C LEU A 6 23.47 21.26 11.02
N LEU A 7 24.42 21.41 11.95
CA LEU A 7 25.61 20.55 12.00
C LEU A 7 25.26 19.10 12.35
N TYR A 8 24.36 18.87 13.29
CA TYR A 8 23.89 17.54 13.66
C TYR A 8 23.14 16.90 12.50
N ARG A 9 22.24 17.64 11.83
CA ARG A 9 21.54 17.16 10.62
C ARG A 9 22.51 16.87 9.47
N TRP A 10 23.55 17.68 9.29
CA TRP A 10 24.56 17.48 8.25
C TRP A 10 25.47 16.28 8.55
N TYR A 11 25.89 16.09 9.80
CA TYR A 11 26.67 14.91 10.24
C TYR A 11 25.84 13.63 10.15
N TYR A 12 24.58 13.67 10.59
CA TYR A 12 23.64 12.55 10.54
C TYR A 12 23.29 12.14 9.10
N LEU A 13 23.06 13.11 8.20
CA LEU A 13 22.85 12.81 6.78
C LEU A 13 24.11 12.26 6.10
N ARG A 14 25.30 12.67 6.54
CA ARG A 14 26.57 12.22 5.97
C ARG A 14 26.99 10.82 6.47
N GLU A 15 26.70 10.47 7.72
CA GLU A 15 27.08 9.18 8.31
C GLU A 15 25.95 8.14 8.31
N HIS A 16 24.69 8.54 8.52
CA HIS A 16 23.52 7.65 8.56
C HIS A 16 22.68 7.72 7.28
N GLY A 17 22.60 8.91 6.64
CA GLY A 17 21.78 9.09 5.44
C GLY A 17 22.27 8.32 4.21
N GLY A 18 23.56 8.02 4.08
CA GLY A 18 24.13 7.35 2.91
C GLY A 18 23.74 5.87 2.76
N TYR A 19 23.68 5.13 3.87
CA TYR A 19 23.36 3.70 3.87
C TYR A 19 21.88 3.43 3.61
N SER A 20 21.00 4.19 4.27
CA SER A 20 19.56 4.12 4.02
C SER A 20 19.18 4.67 2.64
N TYR A 21 19.93 5.65 2.12
CA TYR A 21 19.79 6.09 0.72
C TYR A 21 20.09 4.97 -0.29
N ALA A 22 21.13 4.17 -0.07
CA ALA A 22 21.42 3.02 -0.93
C ALA A 22 20.26 2.01 -0.93
N LEU A 23 19.65 1.74 0.23
CA LEU A 23 18.49 0.86 0.33
C LEU A 23 17.28 1.44 -0.41
N ARG A 24 17.03 2.75 -0.29
CA ARG A 24 15.95 3.44 -1.01
C ARG A 24 16.09 3.29 -2.53
N TRP A 25 17.29 3.52 -3.07
CA TRP A 25 17.55 3.35 -4.51
C TRP A 25 17.48 1.90 -4.96
N ALA A 26 18.08 0.97 -4.21
CA ALA A 26 18.02 -0.45 -4.53
C ALA A 26 16.56 -0.94 -4.54
N SER A 27 15.74 -0.48 -3.60
CA SER A 27 14.33 -0.82 -3.51
C SER A 27 13.52 -0.21 -4.65
N LEU A 28 13.74 1.08 -4.97
CA LEU A 28 13.12 1.78 -6.09
C LEU A 28 13.43 1.14 -7.45
N ARG A 29 14.62 0.55 -7.60
CA ARG A 29 15.09 -0.11 -8.84
C ARG A 29 14.87 -1.62 -8.86
N GLY A 30 14.33 -2.20 -7.80
CA GLY A 30 14.03 -3.63 -7.72
C GLY A 30 15.26 -4.54 -7.59
N HIS A 31 16.38 -4.01 -7.09
CA HIS A 31 17.65 -4.74 -6.96
C HIS A 31 17.65 -5.66 -5.74
N VAL A 32 16.92 -6.78 -5.85
CA VAL A 32 16.68 -7.77 -4.76
C VAL A 32 17.96 -8.17 -4.01
N LYS A 33 19.06 -8.47 -4.72
CA LYS A 33 20.33 -8.87 -4.09
C LYS A 33 20.95 -7.75 -3.26
N ALA A 34 20.91 -6.52 -3.77
CA ALA A 34 21.43 -5.35 -3.06
C ALA A 34 20.57 -5.03 -1.82
N VAL A 35 19.25 -5.08 -1.96
CA VAL A 35 18.32 -4.93 -0.81
C VAL A 35 18.62 -5.96 0.26
N LYS A 36 18.78 -7.24 -0.11
CA LYS A 36 19.11 -8.30 0.85
C LYS A 36 20.42 -8.01 1.62
N LEU A 37 21.49 -7.69 0.89
CA LEU A 37 22.80 -7.40 1.51
C LEU A 37 22.75 -6.14 2.40
N LEU A 38 22.00 -5.11 1.99
CA LEU A 38 21.86 -3.88 2.78
C LEU A 38 21.08 -4.12 4.06
N LEU A 39 20.04 -4.96 4.05
CA LEU A 39 19.28 -5.29 5.26
C LEU A 39 20.08 -6.10 6.29
N GLU A 40 21.16 -6.76 5.88
CA GLU A 40 22.10 -7.45 6.79
C GLU A 40 23.04 -6.48 7.53
N ASP A 41 23.17 -5.22 7.06
CA ASP A 41 24.01 -4.21 7.70
C ASP A 41 23.22 -3.46 8.80
N PRO A 42 23.65 -3.52 10.08
CA PRO A 42 22.91 -2.89 11.18
C PRO A 42 22.86 -1.35 11.10
N ARG A 43 23.69 -0.73 10.25
CA ARG A 43 23.68 0.73 10.03
C ARG A 43 22.58 1.17 9.07
N VAL A 44 22.01 0.24 8.31
CA VAL A 44 20.89 0.52 7.40
C VAL A 44 19.59 0.51 8.20
N ASP A 45 18.87 1.63 8.14
CA ASP A 45 17.52 1.73 8.66
C ASP A 45 16.50 1.58 7.52
N PRO A 46 15.74 0.47 7.44
CA PRO A 46 14.74 0.26 6.40
C PRO A 46 13.46 1.09 6.61
N ALA A 47 13.29 1.72 7.78
CA ALA A 47 12.22 2.66 8.07
C ALA A 47 12.57 4.13 7.72
N ASP A 48 13.79 4.39 7.25
CA ASP A 48 14.26 5.73 6.85
C ASP A 48 13.32 6.40 5.83
N ASP A 49 13.18 7.72 5.95
CA ASP A 49 12.37 8.56 5.07
C ASP A 49 10.92 8.04 4.97
N ASP A 50 10.30 7.83 6.14
CA ASP A 50 8.95 7.30 6.30
C ASP A 50 8.74 5.94 5.60
N ASN A 51 9.68 5.00 5.75
CA ASN A 51 9.71 3.71 5.05
C ASN A 51 9.65 3.86 3.51
N PHE A 52 10.34 4.85 2.94
CA PHE A 52 10.38 5.10 1.50
C PHE A 52 10.56 3.82 0.66
N ALA A 53 11.43 2.91 1.14
CA ALA A 53 11.80 1.69 0.45
C ALA A 53 10.60 0.80 0.11
N ILE A 54 9.73 0.51 1.08
CA ILE A 54 8.57 -0.38 0.85
C ILE A 54 7.50 0.30 0.01
N GLN A 55 7.27 1.60 0.24
CA GLN A 55 6.28 2.34 -0.54
C GLN A 55 6.67 2.37 -2.02
N HIS A 56 7.91 2.73 -2.35
CA HIS A 56 8.36 2.86 -3.73
C HIS A 56 8.57 1.52 -4.43
N ALA A 57 9.00 0.48 -3.71
CA ALA A 57 9.00 -0.88 -4.23
C ALA A 57 7.58 -1.35 -4.57
N SER A 58 6.60 -0.99 -3.74
CA SER A 58 5.17 -1.28 -3.97
C SER A 58 4.62 -0.56 -5.19
N ARG A 59 4.91 0.74 -5.32
CA ARG A 59 4.56 1.56 -6.49
C ARG A 59 5.13 1.01 -7.80
N ARG A 60 6.37 0.52 -7.77
CA ARG A 60 7.08 0.01 -8.95
C ARG A 60 6.83 -1.48 -9.25
N GLY A 61 6.04 -2.18 -8.44
CA GLY A 61 5.73 -3.58 -8.70
C GLY A 61 6.85 -4.55 -8.33
N HIS A 62 7.80 -4.15 -7.49
CA HIS A 62 8.95 -4.97 -7.11
C HIS A 62 8.60 -5.96 -5.99
N PHE A 63 7.75 -6.94 -6.31
CA PHE A 63 7.20 -7.93 -5.37
C PHE A 63 8.27 -8.58 -4.47
N LYS A 64 9.39 -9.04 -5.04
CA LYS A 64 10.47 -9.69 -4.26
C LYS A 64 11.12 -8.73 -3.27
N VAL A 65 11.22 -7.44 -3.60
CA VAL A 65 11.74 -6.42 -2.68
C VAL A 65 10.74 -6.17 -1.56
N VAL A 66 9.45 -5.96 -1.86
CA VAL A 66 8.42 -5.77 -0.84
C VAL A 66 8.37 -6.96 0.12
N LYS A 67 8.44 -8.19 -0.41
CA LYS A 67 8.49 -9.41 0.39
C LYS A 67 9.70 -9.45 1.32
N LEU A 68 10.89 -9.05 0.85
CA LEU A 68 12.08 -8.99 1.71
C LEU A 68 11.94 -7.92 2.79
N LEU A 69 11.50 -6.72 2.43
CA LEU A 69 11.32 -5.61 3.38
C LEU A 69 10.35 -5.99 4.50
N LEU A 70 9.23 -6.66 4.19
CA LEU A 70 8.26 -7.13 5.19
C LEU A 70 8.79 -8.22 6.14
N THR A 71 9.95 -8.83 5.86
CA THR A 71 10.60 -9.75 6.83
C THR A 71 11.36 -9.02 7.92
N ASP A 72 11.66 -7.73 7.73
CA ASP A 72 12.33 -6.90 8.72
C ASP A 72 11.29 -6.20 9.61
N SER A 73 11.31 -6.49 10.91
CA SER A 73 10.33 -5.97 11.87
C SER A 73 10.35 -4.45 12.02
N ARG A 74 11.43 -3.79 11.59
CA ARG A 74 11.53 -2.33 11.60
C ARG A 74 10.67 -1.67 10.51
N VAL A 75 10.33 -2.41 9.46
CA VAL A 75 9.50 -1.91 8.36
C VAL A 75 8.03 -1.90 8.79
N ASP A 76 7.40 -0.74 8.64
CA ASP A 76 5.97 -0.54 8.84
C ASP A 76 5.28 -0.18 7.50
N PRO A 77 4.48 -1.09 6.91
CA PRO A 77 3.77 -0.83 5.65
C PRO A 77 2.56 0.12 5.79
N SER A 78 2.16 0.46 7.02
CA SER A 78 0.99 1.31 7.29
C SER A 78 1.31 2.81 7.35
N VAL A 79 2.59 3.18 7.29
CA VAL A 79 3.03 4.57 7.34
C VAL A 79 2.51 5.40 6.17
N VAL A 80 2.47 6.71 6.39
CA VAL A 80 1.93 7.70 5.44
C VAL A 80 0.54 7.27 4.96
N TYR A 81 -0.32 6.93 5.94
CA TYR A 81 -1.70 6.52 5.71
C TYR A 81 -1.85 5.27 4.82
N ASN A 82 -1.00 4.26 4.97
CA ASN A 82 -0.97 3.04 4.15
C ASN A 82 -0.59 3.29 2.69
N GLN A 83 0.39 4.16 2.43
CA GLN A 83 0.77 4.54 1.07
C GLN A 83 1.26 3.36 0.21
N ALA A 84 1.87 2.35 0.83
CA ALA A 84 2.33 1.15 0.13
C ALA A 84 1.19 0.41 -0.59
N ILE A 85 0.05 0.17 0.09
CA ILE A 85 -1.10 -0.52 -0.53
C ILE A 85 -1.83 0.39 -1.52
N GLN A 86 -1.89 1.69 -1.25
CA GLN A 86 -2.48 2.67 -2.17
C GLN A 86 -1.76 2.69 -3.51
N TRP A 87 -0.43 2.83 -3.53
CA TRP A 87 0.35 2.85 -4.77
C TRP A 87 0.38 1.49 -5.47
N ALA A 88 0.44 0.38 -4.73
CA ALA A 88 0.29 -0.95 -5.33
C ALA A 88 -1.06 -1.11 -6.04
N SER A 89 -2.13 -0.57 -5.44
CA SER A 89 -3.49 -0.63 -5.97
C SER A 89 -3.68 0.28 -7.18
N GLU A 90 -3.15 1.51 -7.12
CA GLU A 90 -3.15 2.48 -8.23
C GLU A 90 -2.43 1.96 -9.47
N ASN A 91 -1.33 1.23 -9.29
CA ASN A 91 -0.47 0.76 -10.39
C ASN A 91 -0.74 -0.70 -10.80
N GLY A 92 -1.79 -1.33 -10.27
CA GLY A 92 -2.22 -2.66 -10.73
C GLY A 92 -1.41 -3.84 -10.19
N HIS A 93 -0.63 -3.66 -9.13
CA HIS A 93 0.27 -4.69 -8.60
C HIS A 93 -0.43 -5.67 -7.65
N ILE A 94 -1.36 -6.48 -8.16
CA ILE A 94 -2.23 -7.36 -7.36
C ILE A 94 -1.49 -8.28 -6.38
N ASN A 95 -0.33 -8.83 -6.78
CA ASN A 95 0.45 -9.72 -5.91
C ASN A 95 1.04 -8.97 -4.70
N ILE A 96 1.33 -7.67 -4.86
CA ILE A 96 1.80 -6.82 -3.76
C ILE A 96 0.62 -6.45 -2.86
N VAL A 97 -0.56 -6.13 -3.42
CA VAL A 97 -1.77 -5.89 -2.63
C VAL A 97 -2.10 -7.10 -1.77
N LYS A 98 -2.11 -8.32 -2.35
CA LYS A 98 -2.33 -9.56 -1.60
C LYS A 98 -1.34 -9.73 -0.46
N LEU A 99 -0.06 -9.47 -0.71
CA LEU A 99 1.00 -9.60 0.29
C LEU A 99 0.83 -8.58 1.42
N LEU A 100 0.57 -7.30 1.09
CA LEU A 100 0.37 -6.25 2.09
C LEU A 100 -0.86 -6.53 2.97
N LEU A 101 -1.94 -7.07 2.41
CA LEU A 101 -3.14 -7.44 3.18
C LEU A 101 -2.89 -8.54 4.22
N THR A 102 -1.84 -9.34 4.08
CA THR A 102 -1.45 -10.34 5.10
C THR A 102 -0.81 -9.71 6.34
N ASP A 103 -0.33 -8.47 6.24
CA ASP A 103 0.20 -7.74 7.39
C ASP A 103 -0.97 -7.09 8.15
N PRO A 104 -1.17 -7.43 9.45
CA PRO A 104 -2.30 -6.93 10.22
C PRO A 104 -2.25 -5.42 10.46
N ARG A 105 -1.09 -4.77 10.28
CA ARG A 105 -0.94 -3.31 10.42
C ARG A 105 -1.53 -2.56 9.23
N VAL A 106 -1.65 -3.21 8.07
CA VAL A 106 -2.21 -2.58 6.88
C VAL A 106 -3.71 -2.44 7.02
N ASP A 107 -4.19 -1.20 6.92
CA ASP A 107 -5.61 -0.87 6.86
C ASP A 107 -6.04 -0.61 5.40
N PRO A 108 -6.78 -1.54 4.76
CA PRO A 108 -7.27 -1.36 3.39
C PRO A 108 -8.35 -0.28 3.27
N SER A 109 -8.94 0.16 4.40
CA SER A 109 -9.97 1.19 4.44
C SER A 109 -9.42 2.62 4.62
N ALA A 110 -8.10 2.73 4.81
CA ALA A 110 -7.42 3.99 5.08
C ALA A 110 -7.75 5.07 4.03
N VAL A 111 -7.86 6.31 4.52
CA VAL A 111 -8.16 7.51 3.71
C VAL A 111 -9.44 7.32 2.88
N TYR A 112 -10.52 6.86 3.53
CA TYR A 112 -11.82 6.63 2.88
C TYR A 112 -11.73 5.65 1.70
N ASN A 113 -11.15 4.46 1.94
CA ASN A 113 -10.95 3.39 0.95
C ASN A 113 -10.11 3.87 -0.26
N LEU A 114 -9.06 4.67 -0.05
CA LEU A 114 -8.32 5.28 -1.15
C LEU A 114 -7.71 4.23 -2.10
N ALA A 115 -7.23 3.11 -1.57
CA ALA A 115 -6.70 2.01 -2.38
C ALA A 115 -7.75 1.48 -3.39
N ILE A 116 -9.00 1.32 -2.96
CA ILE A 116 -10.12 0.88 -3.83
C ILE A 116 -10.41 1.94 -4.88
N ARG A 117 -10.46 3.22 -4.49
CA ARG A 117 -10.72 4.32 -5.41
C ARG A 117 -9.65 4.42 -6.50
N LEU A 118 -8.38 4.39 -6.12
CA LEU A 118 -7.26 4.43 -7.07
C LEU A 118 -7.26 3.23 -8.02
N ALA A 119 -7.52 2.02 -7.50
CA ALA A 119 -7.66 0.83 -8.34
C ALA A 119 -8.84 0.94 -9.30
N SER A 120 -9.98 1.48 -8.85
CA SER A 120 -11.16 1.69 -9.69
C SER A 120 -10.89 2.73 -10.78
N GLU A 121 -10.32 3.89 -10.43
CA GLU A 121 -9.99 4.97 -11.36
C GLU A 121 -9.07 4.48 -12.48
N ASN A 122 -8.13 3.58 -12.17
CA ASN A 122 -7.19 2.97 -13.12
C ASN A 122 -7.69 1.65 -13.77
N GLY A 123 -8.92 1.22 -13.49
CA GLY A 123 -9.51 0.04 -14.14
C GLY A 123 -9.04 -1.32 -13.60
N HIS A 124 -8.38 -1.37 -12.45
CA HIS A 124 -7.83 -2.59 -11.84
C HIS A 124 -8.90 -3.43 -11.12
N ALA A 125 -9.80 -4.02 -11.90
CA ALA A 125 -10.97 -4.78 -11.44
C ALA A 125 -10.66 -5.86 -10.40
N ASP A 126 -9.60 -6.64 -10.61
CA ASP A 126 -9.25 -7.74 -9.71
C ASP A 126 -8.74 -7.25 -8.35
N ILE A 127 -8.10 -6.06 -8.32
CA ILE A 127 -7.68 -5.42 -7.06
C ILE A 127 -8.90 -4.88 -6.32
N VAL A 128 -9.85 -4.26 -7.02
CA VAL A 128 -11.11 -3.80 -6.42
C VAL A 128 -11.86 -4.97 -5.80
N LYS A 129 -12.02 -6.08 -6.54
CA LYS A 129 -12.66 -7.31 -6.02
C LYS A 129 -11.93 -7.86 -4.79
N LEU A 130 -10.59 -7.89 -4.83
CA LEU A 130 -9.76 -8.36 -3.72
C LEU A 130 -9.94 -7.49 -2.47
N LEU A 131 -9.88 -6.17 -2.60
CA LEU A 131 -10.02 -5.23 -1.48
C LEU A 131 -11.44 -5.24 -0.90
N LEU A 132 -12.48 -5.30 -1.75
CA LEU A 132 -13.87 -5.42 -1.30
C LEU A 132 -14.18 -6.74 -0.58
N ALA A 133 -13.38 -7.78 -0.80
CA ALA A 133 -13.51 -9.05 -0.10
C ALA A 133 -12.86 -9.03 1.30
N ASP A 134 -12.06 -8.01 1.63
CA ASP A 134 -11.46 -7.87 2.95
C ASP A 134 -12.50 -7.34 3.96
N LEU A 135 -12.72 -8.08 5.04
CA LEU A 135 -13.73 -7.77 6.07
C LEU A 135 -13.49 -6.44 6.79
N ARG A 136 -12.26 -5.90 6.73
CA ARG A 136 -11.89 -4.63 7.36
C ARG A 136 -12.37 -3.42 6.55
N VAL A 137 -12.77 -3.60 5.29
CA VAL A 137 -13.28 -2.50 4.46
C VAL A 137 -14.73 -2.22 4.83
N GLU A 138 -15.02 -1.04 5.40
CA GLU A 138 -16.39 -0.62 5.67
C GLU A 138 -17.19 -0.46 4.36
N GLN A 139 -18.29 -1.21 4.26
CA GLN A 139 -18.92 -1.55 2.98
C GLN A 139 -20.03 -0.58 2.53
N SER A 140 -20.58 0.22 3.45
CA SER A 140 -21.89 0.90 3.23
C SER A 140 -21.80 2.30 2.61
N LEU A 141 -20.78 3.10 2.95
CA LEU A 141 -20.72 4.53 2.58
C LEU A 141 -20.06 4.81 1.23
N ASN A 142 -19.18 3.92 0.75
CA ASN A 142 -18.36 4.19 -0.44
C ASN A 142 -18.88 3.56 -1.74
N SER A 143 -19.73 2.54 -1.66
CA SER A 143 -20.28 1.83 -2.82
C SER A 143 -21.09 2.75 -3.74
N LYS A 144 -21.95 3.63 -3.20
CA LYS A 144 -22.77 4.57 -4.01
C LYS A 144 -21.93 5.64 -4.73
N LYS A 145 -20.93 6.21 -4.05
CA LYS A 145 -20.01 7.20 -4.65
C LYS A 145 -19.14 6.56 -5.73
N ALA A 146 -18.60 5.38 -5.46
CA ALA A 146 -17.80 4.62 -6.41
C ALA A 146 -18.61 4.24 -7.67
N ILE A 147 -19.86 3.78 -7.51
CA ILE A 147 -20.78 3.52 -8.64
C ILE A 147 -21.02 4.78 -9.47
N ARG A 148 -21.26 5.94 -8.83
CA ARG A 148 -21.49 7.20 -9.55
C ARG A 148 -20.26 7.62 -10.37
N ALA A 149 -19.07 7.55 -9.77
CA ALA A 149 -17.82 7.88 -10.45
C ALA A 149 -17.53 6.93 -11.62
N ALA A 150 -17.69 5.61 -11.41
CA ALA A 150 -17.54 4.62 -12.46
C ALA A 150 -18.51 4.83 -13.63
N LYS A 151 -19.77 5.19 -13.36
CA LYS A 151 -20.76 5.56 -14.40
C LYS A 151 -20.34 6.81 -15.17
N GLN A 152 -19.91 7.87 -14.48
CA GLN A 152 -19.47 9.11 -15.12
C GLN A 152 -18.25 8.89 -16.02
N ASN A 153 -17.37 7.96 -15.65
CA ASN A 153 -16.17 7.62 -16.41
C ASN A 153 -16.38 6.51 -17.45
N GLY A 154 -17.61 6.01 -17.64
CA GLY A 154 -17.92 4.92 -18.59
C GLY A 154 -17.32 3.55 -18.22
N GLN A 155 -16.88 3.38 -16.97
CA GLN A 155 -16.23 2.16 -16.47
C GLN A 155 -17.27 1.09 -16.10
N MET A 156 -17.94 0.51 -17.11
CA MET A 156 -19.05 -0.43 -16.92
C MET A 156 -18.69 -1.65 -16.08
N GLU A 157 -17.45 -2.15 -16.18
CA GLU A 157 -16.98 -3.27 -15.35
C GLU A 157 -16.92 -2.91 -13.86
N MET A 158 -16.50 -1.68 -13.52
CA MET A 158 -16.52 -1.20 -12.12
C MET A 158 -17.95 -1.03 -11.59
N VAL A 159 -18.85 -0.52 -12.43
CA VAL A 159 -20.27 -0.42 -12.08
C VAL A 159 -20.82 -1.81 -11.75
N ARG A 160 -20.51 -2.82 -12.56
CA ARG A 160 -20.91 -4.21 -12.28
C ARG A 160 -20.34 -4.71 -10.96
N ILE A 161 -19.03 -4.56 -10.74
CA ILE A 161 -18.37 -5.03 -9.51
C ILE A 161 -18.98 -4.42 -8.25
N PHE A 162 -19.14 -3.10 -8.22
CA PHE A 162 -19.73 -2.43 -7.05
C PHE A 162 -21.21 -2.77 -6.86
N THR A 163 -21.95 -2.95 -7.95
CA THR A 163 -23.38 -3.33 -7.89
C THR A 163 -23.54 -4.78 -7.39
N GLU A 164 -22.78 -5.72 -7.94
CA GLU A 164 -22.75 -7.12 -7.50
C GLU A 164 -22.34 -7.23 -6.02
N HIS A 165 -21.34 -6.45 -5.59
CA HIS A 165 -20.92 -6.43 -4.19
C HIS A 165 -22.02 -5.85 -3.29
N MET A 166 -22.67 -4.74 -3.66
CA MET A 166 -23.78 -4.15 -2.91
C MET A 166 -24.95 -5.13 -2.73
N TYR A 167 -25.40 -5.82 -3.79
CA TYR A 167 -26.49 -6.80 -3.69
C TYR A 167 -26.13 -8.03 -2.86
N ARG A 168 -24.85 -8.42 -2.78
CA ARG A 168 -24.42 -9.50 -1.86
C ARG A 168 -24.61 -9.11 -0.40
N LEU A 169 -24.46 -7.82 -0.06
CA LEU A 169 -24.63 -7.31 1.29
C LEU A 169 -26.11 -7.13 1.67
N ASP A 170 -26.93 -6.69 0.72
CA ASP A 170 -28.38 -6.52 0.92
C ASP A 170 -29.16 -7.85 0.81
N GLY A 171 -28.48 -8.95 0.47
CA GLY A 171 -29.09 -10.27 0.30
C GLY A 171 -29.32 -11.03 1.62
N PRO A 172 -30.27 -11.99 1.66
CA PRO A 172 -30.64 -12.73 2.87
C PRO A 172 -29.48 -13.52 3.52
N ILE A 173 -28.41 -13.79 2.77
CA ILE A 173 -27.22 -14.53 3.23
C ILE A 173 -26.35 -13.69 4.19
N TYR A 174 -26.26 -12.37 4.00
CA TYR A 174 -25.43 -11.51 4.87
C TYR A 174 -26.13 -11.17 6.19
N ASN A 175 -27.46 -11.02 6.17
CA ASN A 175 -28.28 -10.77 7.38
C ASN A 175 -28.28 -11.93 8.39
N GLN A 176 -27.79 -13.12 8.02
CA GLN A 176 -27.68 -14.27 8.94
C GLN A 176 -26.34 -14.33 9.70
N ASN A 177 -25.32 -13.57 9.29
CA ASN A 177 -23.99 -13.59 9.92
C ASN A 177 -23.76 -12.43 10.92
N ILE A 178 -24.82 -11.69 11.29
CA ILE A 178 -24.78 -10.55 12.23
C ILE A 178 -25.70 -10.79 13.45
N ILE A 179 -25.98 -12.05 13.80
CA ILE A 179 -26.70 -12.40 15.05
C ILE A 179 -25.82 -13.33 15.88
#